data_AF-A0A1H9MUK2-F1
#
_entry.id   AF-A0A1H9MUK2-F1
#
_cell.length_a   1.000
_cell.length_b   1.000
_cell.length_c   1.000
_cell.angle_alpha   90.00
_cell.angle_beta   90.00
_cell.angle_gamma   90.00
#
_symmetry.space_group_name_H-M   'P 1'
#
loop_
_entity.id
_entity.type
_entity.pdbx_description
1 polymer ?
#
loop_
_entity_poly.entity_id
_entity_poly.type
_entity_poly.pdbx_seq_one_letter_code
_entity_poly.pdbx_strand_id
1 'polypeptide(L)' 'MQVSDDQALVATKTFLVAMRREWVRRNPGCECPVKPLDEYSLADRQSLISSVKAAVRSTSEENMRRLRERAAENAAQQ' A
#
# COMPACT_ATOMS: atom_id res chain seq x y z
N MET A 1 11.83 -13.09 -8.60
CA MET A 1 11.99 -12.57 -7.22
C MET A 1 10.80 -13.00 -6.37
N GLN A 2 11.02 -13.57 -5.19
CA GLN A 2 9.94 -14.03 -4.30
C GLN A 2 9.61 -12.92 -3.30
N VAL A 3 8.43 -12.30 -3.43
CA VAL A 3 7.93 -11.30 -2.46
C VAL A 3 7.48 -12.02 -1.20
N SER A 4 8.03 -11.66 -0.04
CA SER A 4 7.60 -12.20 1.26
C SER A 4 6.25 -11.62 1.68
N ASP A 5 5.58 -12.28 2.63
CA ASP A 5 4.29 -11.79 3.15
C ASP A 5 4.44 -10.45 3.88
N ASP A 6 5.54 -10.26 4.61
CA ASP A 6 5.85 -8.97 5.26
C ASP A 6 6.07 -7.85 4.24
N GLN A 7 6.77 -8.13 3.15
CA GLN A 7 6.95 -7.15 2.07
C GLN A 7 5.63 -6.79 1.41
N ALA A 8 4.76 -7.77 1.17
CA ALA A 8 3.43 -7.53 0.63
C ALA A 8 2.58 -6.71 1.61
N LEU A 9 2.62 -7.02 2.90
CA LEU A 9 1.91 -6.29 3.95
C LEU A 9 2.33 -4.81 3.99
N VAL A 10 3.64 -4.53 4.02
CA VAL A 10 4.18 -3.17 4.02
C VAL A 10 3.79 -2.43 2.74
N ALA A 11 3.91 -3.08 1.58
CA ALA A 11 3.51 -2.51 0.30
C ALA A 11 2.01 -2.16 0.29
N THR A 12 1.15 -3.03 0.81
CA THR A 12 -0.30 -2.79 0.89
C THR A 12 -0.62 -1.63 1.81
N LYS A 13 -0.01 -1.56 2.99
CA LYS A 13 -0.19 -0.43 3.92
C LYS A 13 0.25 0.89 3.28
N THR A 14 1.41 0.89 2.62
CA THR A 14 1.95 2.07 1.92
C THR A 14 1.02 2.51 0.78
N PHE A 15 0.49 1.56 0.01
CA PHE A 15 -0.45 1.84 -1.07
C PHE A 15 -1.74 2.48 -0.56
N LEU A 16 -2.34 1.96 0.52
CA LEU A 16 -3.56 2.52 1.09
C LEU A 16 -3.34 3.94 1.64
N VAL A 17 -2.20 4.21 2.27
CA VAL A 17 -1.84 5.56 2.73
C VAL A 17 -1.72 6.52 1.55
N ALA A 18 -1.05 6.11 0.47
CA ALA A 18 -0.93 6.92 -0.75
C ALA A 18 -2.30 7.21 -1.38
N MET A 19 -3.16 6.20 -1.48
CA MET A 19 -4.53 6.35 -1.99
C MET A 19 -5.38 7.30 -1.14
N ARG A 20 -5.27 7.21 0.19
CA ARG A 20 -5.96 8.11 1.12
C ARG A 20 -5.50 9.56 0.94
N ARG A 21 -4.19 9.80 0.87
CA ARG A 21 -3.61 11.14 0.62
C ARG A 21 -4.06 11.69 -0.73
N GLU A 22 -4.05 10.86 -1.77
CA GLU A 22 -4.51 11.24 -3.10
C GLU A 22 -5.99 11.65 -3.08
N TRP A 23 -6.84 10.86 -2.43
CA TRP A 23 -8.28 11.12 -2.30
C TRP A 23 -8.56 12.43 -1.58
N VAL A 24 -7.98 12.64 -0.39
CA VAL A 24 -8.20 13.83 0.44
C VAL A 24 -7.83 15.11 -0.31
N ARG A 25 -6.72 15.09 -1.05
CA ARG A 25 -6.29 16.25 -1.84
C ARG A 25 -7.23 16.55 -3.02
N ARG A 26 -7.84 15.53 -3.64
CA ARG A 26 -8.79 15.72 -4.75
C ARG A 26 -10.20 16.08 -4.27
N ASN A 27 -10.58 15.64 -3.07
CA ASN A 27 -11.93 15.77 -2.53
C ASN A 27 -11.88 16.43 -1.13
N PRO A 28 -11.46 17.70 -1.05
CA PRO A 28 -11.38 18.39 0.23
C PRO A 28 -12.77 18.48 0.88
N GLY A 29 -12.86 18.14 2.17
CA GLY A 29 -14.12 18.18 2.93
C GLY A 29 -15.04 16.97 2.76
N CYS A 30 -14.71 16.01 1.89
CA CYS A 30 -15.45 14.75 1.76
C CYS A 30 -14.87 13.67 2.68
N GLU A 31 -15.72 12.76 3.16
CA GLU A 31 -15.26 11.56 3.87
C GLU A 31 -14.37 10.70 2.95
N CYS A 32 -13.24 10.22 3.47
CA CYS A 32 -12.34 9.37 2.71
C CYS A 32 -12.74 7.90 2.85
N PRO A 33 -13.09 7.21 1.74
CA PRO A 33 -13.52 5.80 1.79
C PRO A 33 -12.35 4.83 2.01
N VAL A 34 -11.10 5.29 1.85
CA VAL A 34 -9.91 4.45 2.02
C VAL A 34 -9.54 4.39 3.50
N LYS A 35 -9.70 3.19 4.07
CA LYS A 35 -9.40 2.92 5.47
C LYS A 35 -7.98 2.37 5.65
N PRO A 36 -7.41 2.43 6.87
CA PRO A 36 -6.24 1.62 7.23
C PRO A 36 -6.51 0.13 6.97
N LEU A 37 -5.46 -0.61 6.60
CA LEU A 37 -5.59 -2.04 6.29
C LEU A 37 -6.24 -2.83 7.43
N ASP A 38 -5.96 -2.42 8.67
CA ASP A 38 -6.37 -3.10 9.89
C ASP A 38 -7.88 -2.92 10.20
N GLU A 39 -8.58 -2.04 9.47
CA GLU A 39 -10.02 -1.80 9.56
C GLU A 39 -10.84 -2.60 8.53
N TYR A 40 -10.20 -3.23 7.55
CA TYR A 40 -10.89 -4.10 6.59
C TYR A 40 -11.24 -5.46 7.21
N SER A 41 -12.19 -6.19 6.63
CA SER A 41 -12.45 -7.58 7.03
C SER A 41 -11.21 -8.46 6.80
N LEU A 42 -11.11 -9.61 7.48
CA LEU A 42 -9.98 -10.52 7.30
C LEU A 42 -9.85 -10.99 5.83
N ALA A 43 -10.98 -11.29 5.19
CA ALA A 43 -11.03 -11.69 3.78
C ALA A 43 -10.53 -10.58 2.86
N ASP A 44 -10.98 -9.34 3.09
CA ASP A 44 -10.54 -8.19 2.29
C ASP A 44 -9.06 -7.88 2.50
N ARG A 45 -8.54 -8.00 3.72
CA ARG A 45 -7.11 -7.86 4.00
C ARG A 45 -6.29 -8.86 3.21
N GLN A 46 -6.69 -10.13 3.23
CA GLN A 46 -5.99 -11.19 2.49
C GLN A 46 -6.03 -10.95 0.98
N SER A 47 -7.18 -10.50 0.46
CA SER A 47 -7.35 -10.14 -0.95
C SER A 47 -6.43 -8.98 -1.34
N LEU A 48 -6.45 -7.87 -0.59
CA LEU A 48 -5.59 -6.70 -0.81
C LEU A 48 -4.09 -7.04 -0.78
N ILE A 49 -3.65 -7.82 0.22
CA ILE A 49 -2.26 -8.27 0.34
C ILE A 49 -1.88 -9.13 -0.87
N SER A 50 -2.75 -10.07 -1.27
CA SER A 50 -2.50 -10.95 -2.41
C SER A 50 -2.42 -10.18 -3.73
N SER A 51 -3.31 -9.22 -3.96
CA SER A 51 -3.29 -8.37 -5.15
C SER A 51 -2.03 -7.51 -5.22
N VAL A 52 -1.62 -6.90 -4.12
CA VAL A 52 -0.38 -6.12 -4.06
C VAL A 52 0.84 -7.02 -4.28
N LYS A 53 0.87 -8.21 -3.65
CA LYS A 53 1.92 -9.20 -3.86
C LYS A 53 2.03 -9.61 -5.33
N ALA A 54 0.91 -9.80 -6.02
CA ALA A 54 0.87 -10.09 -7.45
C ALA A 54 1.41 -8.91 -8.29
N ALA A 55 0.96 -7.68 -8.00
CA ALA A 55 1.42 -6.46 -8.69
C ALA A 55 2.93 -6.21 -8.51
N VAL A 56 3.45 -6.50 -7.31
CA VAL A 56 4.88 -6.39 -7.00
C VAL A 56 5.68 -7.47 -7.75
N ARG A 57 5.16 -8.70 -7.83
CA ARG A 57 5.79 -9.78 -8.62
C ARG A 57 5.80 -9.47 -10.11
N SER A 58 4.78 -8.79 -10.61
CA SER A 58 4.69 -8.42 -12.03
C SER A 58 5.52 -7.19 -12.40
N THR A 59 6.16 -6.51 -11.43
CA THR A 59 6.94 -5.30 -11.69
C THR A 59 8.45 -5.58 -11.70
N SER A 60 9.16 -4.84 -12.57
CA SER A 60 10.63 -4.84 -12.69
C SER A 60 11.33 -4.51 -11.36
N GLU A 61 12.55 -5.02 -11.14
CA GLU A 61 13.37 -4.75 -9.95
C GLU A 61 13.53 -3.25 -9.65
N GLU A 62 13.55 -2.41 -10.68
CA GLU A 62 13.63 -0.95 -10.52
C GLU A 62 12.41 -0.35 -9.80
N ASN A 63 11.21 -0.84 -10.12
CA ASN A 63 9.98 -0.38 -9.45
C ASN A 63 9.95 -0.82 -7.98
N MET A 64 10.54 -1.98 -7.69
CA MET A 64 10.68 -2.49 -6.33
C MET A 64 11.67 -1.67 -5.49
N ARG A 65 12.76 -1.19 -6.08
CA ARG A 65 13.67 -0.25 -5.42
C ARG A 65 12.93 1.05 -5.04
N ARG A 66 12.19 1.64 -5.98
CA ARG A 66 11.40 2.87 -5.75
C ARG A 66 10.31 2.70 -4.68
N LEU A 67 9.71 1.50 -4.60
CA LEU A 67 8.70 1.22 -3.57
C LEU A 67 9.31 1.19 -2.16
N ARG A 68 10.51 0.61 -2.00
CA ARG A 68 11.25 0.59 -0.71
C ARG A 68 11.67 1.98 -0.28
N GLU A 69 12.18 2.79 -1.22
CA GLU A 69 12.55 4.19 -0.97
C GLU A 69 11.34 4.97 -0.45
N ARG A 70 10.19 4.88 -1.12
CA ARG A 70 8.94 5.53 -0.67
C ARG A 70 8.40 5.00 0.66
N ALA A 71 8.53 3.71 0.94
CA ALA A 71 8.12 3.15 2.22
C ALA A 71 8.97 3.70 3.37
N ALA A 72 10.28 3.84 3.16
CA ALA A 72 11.20 4.42 4.14
C ALA A 72 10.93 5.93 4.37
N GLU A 73 10.68 6.69 3.31
CA GLU A 73 10.30 8.10 3.41
C GLU A 73 9.00 8.30 4.20
N ASN A 74 7.99 7.46 3.94
CA ASN A 74 6.72 7.54 4.66
C ASN A 74 6.85 7.16 6.14
N ALA A 75 7.74 6.22 6.48
CA ALA A 75 8.03 5.84 7.86
C ALA A 75 8.80 6.93 8.63
N ALA A 76 9.63 7.72 7.94
CA ALA A 76 10.35 8.85 8.53
C ALA A 76 9.49 10.12 8.71
N GLN A 77 8.31 10.16 8.09
CA GLN A 77 7.34 11.26 8.18
C GLN A 77 6.22 11.01 9.21
N GLN A 78 6.28 9.90 9.95
CA GLN A 78 5.41 9.58 11.10
C GLN A 78 6.19 9.80 12.40
#